data_AF-A0AAF0EIS3-F1
#
_entry.id   AF-A0AAF0EIS3-F1
#
_cell.length_a   1.000
_cell.length_b   1.000
_cell.length_c   1.000
_cell.angle_alpha   90.00
_cell.angle_beta   90.00
_cell.angle_gamma   90.00
#
_symmetry.space_group_name_H-M   'P 1'
#
loop_
_entity.id
_entity.type
_entity.pdbx_description
1 polymer ?
#
loop_
_entity_poly.entity_id
_entity_poly.type
_entity_poly.pdbx_seq_one_letter_code
_entity_poly.pdbx_strand_id
1 'polypeptide(L)'
;MSVFRSLPRALPASRSAVARTYASASAGVSQPVSGVSGTAAPTQAAGVGNGEDNARSPPDHVMQEIADYVHDYKVNSEVAYGTARLCLLDSLGCAMEALRFPAARALCGPVVEGTIVPHGTHVVGTSYVVDPIRGALNIGALIRWLDFNDTWLAAEWGHPSDNLGAILAVADWLSRTRQAQGKAPLQIQDVLTAAIKAHEIQGNLAILNSFNRVGLDHVVLVKVASTAVVSHMLGLSRSQTVDAISQAFVDGQALRTYRHAPNAGSRKSWAAGDACARAVHLALLVQRGECGYNSALTAKTWGFYDVLFKGRPFELERPYTSYVMENVLFKLVPAEFHAQTAVEAAIELHRQLESRGKTSDDIQSIRIRTQEAAIRIISKQGPLNNYADRDHCIQYMVAVPLIKGSLDPSDYTDEAASDPRIDALRAKTFVEEEPRYTQEYYESDKRSIGNAVSLVLNDGSEIEPVALDYVRWPTDAQPVGHARRRQEVVPLIQQKLAKHLDGYFTAERRYKILDLLTDHETLVSMDVPAFMDLWIP
;
A
#
# COMPACT_ATOMS: atom_id res chain seq x y z
N MET A 1 -38.02 1.31 50.40
CA MET A 1 -38.26 2.62 51.05
C MET A 1 -37.64 3.71 50.20
N SER A 2 -38.44 4.74 49.86
CA SER A 2 -38.07 6.05 49.26
C SER A 2 -37.40 6.01 47.87
N VAL A 3 -38.06 6.21 46.71
CA VAL A 3 -39.01 7.22 46.21
C VAL A 3 -38.37 8.56 45.80
N PHE A 4 -38.73 9.00 44.58
CA PHE A 4 -38.66 10.32 43.91
C PHE A 4 -37.44 10.57 42.98
N ARG A 5 -37.58 11.12 41.75
CA ARG A 5 -38.72 11.73 41.03
C ARG A 5 -38.41 11.81 39.54
N SER A 6 -39.41 11.57 38.70
CA SER A 6 -39.47 11.88 37.27
C SER A 6 -40.01 13.30 37.03
N LEU A 7 -39.87 13.80 35.78
CA LEU A 7 -40.76 14.69 34.97
C LEU A 7 -39.94 15.69 34.09
N PRO A 8 -40.48 16.29 33.00
CA PRO A 8 -41.17 15.70 31.84
C PRO A 8 -40.77 16.32 30.46
N ARG A 9 -41.45 15.83 29.40
CA ARG A 9 -41.45 16.20 27.96
C ARG A 9 -42.04 17.58 27.59
N ALA A 10 -41.41 18.20 26.58
CA ALA A 10 -41.93 18.69 25.27
C ALA A 10 -42.73 20.01 25.05
N LEU A 11 -42.49 20.54 23.81
CA LEU A 11 -43.30 21.37 22.87
C LEU A 11 -43.02 22.92 22.80
N PRO A 12 -43.39 23.63 21.70
CA PRO A 12 -42.87 23.52 20.31
C PRO A 12 -42.62 24.88 19.59
N ALA A 13 -42.05 24.80 18.38
CA ALA A 13 -42.20 25.66 17.17
C ALA A 13 -42.36 27.20 17.26
N SER A 14 -41.52 27.93 16.49
CA SER A 14 -42.06 28.91 15.53
C SER A 14 -41.14 29.11 14.32
N ARG A 15 -41.76 29.07 13.13
CA ARG A 15 -41.20 29.47 11.84
C ARG A 15 -41.23 30.99 11.76
N SER A 16 -40.19 31.61 11.20
CA SER A 16 -40.40 32.84 10.43
C SER A 16 -39.59 32.76 9.13
N ALA A 17 -40.34 32.71 8.03
CA ALA A 17 -39.84 32.91 6.70
C ALA A 17 -39.82 34.42 6.44
N VAL A 18 -38.69 34.94 5.96
CA VAL A 18 -38.65 36.26 5.33
C VAL A 18 -38.18 36.05 3.90
N ALA A 19 -39.14 36.06 2.99
CA ALA A 19 -38.91 36.30 1.58
C ALA A 19 -38.60 37.79 1.39
N ARG A 20 -37.53 38.11 0.65
CA ARG A 20 -37.43 39.37 -0.10
C ARG A 20 -36.94 39.09 -1.51
N THR A 21 -37.80 39.47 -2.44
CA THR A 21 -37.62 39.48 -3.88
C THR A 21 -36.84 40.72 -4.33
N TYR A 22 -36.00 40.49 -5.35
CA TYR A 22 -35.57 41.32 -6.49
C TYR A 22 -35.59 42.86 -6.39
N ALA A 23 -34.44 43.47 -6.76
CA ALA A 23 -34.38 44.41 -7.87
C ALA A 23 -32.95 44.66 -8.36
N SER A 24 -32.82 44.64 -9.67
CA SER A 24 -31.67 44.96 -10.54
C SER A 24 -31.35 46.46 -10.60
N ALA A 25 -30.07 46.79 -10.83
CA ALA A 25 -29.70 47.94 -11.64
C ALA A 25 -28.28 47.78 -12.21
N SER A 26 -28.17 48.07 -13.50
CA SER A 26 -27.01 47.91 -14.37
C SER A 26 -26.33 49.25 -14.68
N ALA A 27 -25.02 49.14 -14.98
CA ALA A 27 -24.24 49.90 -15.97
C ALA A 27 -23.72 51.32 -15.63
N GLY A 28 -22.47 51.55 -16.02
CA GLY A 28 -21.87 52.90 -16.16
C GLY A 28 -20.35 52.91 -16.22
N VAL A 29 -19.79 52.96 -17.43
CA VAL A 29 -18.36 52.97 -17.81
C VAL A 29 -17.75 54.38 -17.68
N SER A 30 -16.45 54.50 -17.31
CA SER A 30 -15.44 55.36 -17.98
C SER A 30 -14.06 55.35 -17.30
N GLN A 31 -13.01 55.33 -18.13
CA GLN A 31 -11.58 55.53 -17.85
C GLN A 31 -11.12 56.84 -18.54
N PRO A 32 -9.83 57.25 -18.53
CA PRO A 32 -8.77 57.27 -17.50
C PRO A 32 -8.12 58.69 -17.40
N VAL A 33 -7.12 58.94 -16.53
CA VAL A 33 -5.91 59.78 -16.81
C VAL A 33 -4.86 59.57 -15.68
N SER A 34 -3.60 59.65 -16.11
CA SER A 34 -2.27 59.38 -15.55
C SER A 34 -1.77 60.08 -14.28
N GLY A 35 -0.92 59.37 -13.53
CA GLY A 35 0.45 59.80 -13.18
C GLY A 35 0.69 60.45 -11.81
N VAL A 36 1.50 59.79 -10.95
CA VAL A 36 2.78 60.28 -10.38
C VAL A 36 3.21 59.34 -9.24
N SER A 37 4.50 58.97 -9.28
CA SER A 37 5.26 58.17 -8.32
C SER A 37 5.42 58.85 -6.95
N GLY A 38 5.11 58.13 -5.88
CA GLY A 38 5.44 58.48 -4.51
C GLY A 38 5.60 57.22 -3.66
N THR A 39 6.77 57.07 -3.05
CA THR A 39 7.18 55.95 -2.19
C THR A 39 6.24 55.79 -0.99
N ALA A 40 5.57 54.63 -0.89
CA ALA A 40 4.74 54.27 0.27
C ALA A 40 5.32 53.03 0.96
N ALA A 41 5.55 53.17 2.27
CA ALA A 41 5.79 52.07 3.20
C ALA A 41 4.63 51.04 3.14
N PRO A 42 4.84 49.76 3.49
CA PRO A 42 3.74 48.80 3.53
C PRO A 42 2.90 49.08 4.78
N THR A 43 1.98 50.03 4.68
CA THR A 43 0.76 49.98 5.48
C THR A 43 0.00 48.75 5.01
N GLN A 44 -0.01 47.69 5.82
CA GLN A 44 -1.06 46.68 5.74
C GLN A 44 -2.39 47.38 6.02
N ALA A 45 -2.97 47.97 4.98
CA ALA A 45 -4.39 48.22 4.96
C ALA A 45 -5.03 46.84 5.06
N ALA A 46 -5.64 46.56 6.22
CA ALA A 46 -6.59 45.47 6.35
C ALA A 46 -7.68 45.72 5.31
N GLY A 47 -7.50 45.15 4.12
CA GLY A 47 -8.40 45.30 3.01
C GLY A 47 -9.75 44.78 3.44
N VAL A 48 -10.79 45.61 3.28
CA VAL A 48 -12.17 45.18 3.33
C VAL A 48 -12.36 44.24 2.14
N GLY A 49 -12.11 42.94 2.34
CA GLY A 49 -12.44 41.90 1.40
C GLY A 49 -13.95 41.65 1.45
N ASN A 50 -14.56 41.29 0.31
CA ASN A 50 -15.98 40.93 0.22
C ASN A 50 -16.36 39.65 1.04
N GLY A 51 -15.49 39.18 1.93
CA GLY A 51 -15.55 37.84 2.51
C GLY A 51 -15.23 36.76 1.48
N GLU A 52 -15.17 35.51 1.93
CA GLU A 52 -15.13 34.34 1.04
C GLU A 52 -16.55 34.03 0.53
N ASP A 53 -16.67 33.60 -0.73
CA ASP A 53 -17.95 33.14 -1.29
C ASP A 53 -18.30 31.76 -0.70
N ASN A 54 -19.52 31.63 -0.17
CA ASN A 54 -20.04 30.38 0.40
C ASN A 54 -20.72 29.47 -0.63
N ALA A 55 -20.75 29.85 -1.91
CA ALA A 55 -21.24 28.99 -2.98
C ALA A 55 -20.40 27.71 -3.08
N ARG A 56 -21.06 26.56 -2.89
CA ARG A 56 -20.39 25.26 -3.01
C ARG A 56 -20.11 24.93 -4.47
N SER A 57 -18.85 24.84 -4.84
CA SER A 57 -18.42 24.29 -6.12
C SER A 57 -18.83 22.82 -6.25
N PRO A 58 -18.96 22.27 -7.47
CA PRO A 58 -19.05 20.82 -7.67
C PRO A 58 -17.84 20.09 -7.04
N PRO A 59 -17.98 18.81 -6.66
CA PRO A 59 -16.84 18.03 -6.17
C PRO A 59 -15.69 17.96 -7.18
N ASP A 60 -14.45 17.87 -6.71
CA ASP A 60 -13.28 17.74 -7.58
C ASP A 60 -13.38 16.50 -8.48
N HIS A 61 -12.97 16.67 -9.75
CA HIS A 61 -13.14 15.66 -10.79
C HIS A 61 -12.52 14.31 -10.43
N VAL A 62 -11.30 14.29 -9.87
CA VAL A 62 -10.62 13.06 -9.46
C VAL A 62 -11.45 12.26 -8.45
N MET A 63 -12.11 12.93 -7.50
CA MET A 63 -12.95 12.25 -6.51
C MET A 63 -14.21 11.66 -7.16
N GLN A 64 -14.76 12.36 -8.14
CA GLN A 64 -15.90 11.87 -8.91
C GLN A 64 -15.53 10.66 -9.76
N GLU A 65 -14.41 10.70 -10.50
CA GLU A 65 -13.96 9.58 -11.35
C GLU A 65 -13.68 8.32 -10.54
N ILE A 66 -13.09 8.44 -9.34
CA ILE A 66 -12.88 7.31 -8.45
C ILE A 66 -14.23 6.73 -7.99
N ALA A 67 -15.19 7.58 -7.61
CA ALA A 67 -16.52 7.12 -7.21
C ALA A 67 -17.28 6.47 -8.39
N ASP A 68 -17.23 7.05 -9.58
CA ASP A 68 -17.80 6.49 -10.81
C ASP A 68 -17.22 5.10 -11.09
N TYR A 69 -15.90 4.97 -11.02
CA TYR A 69 -15.23 3.68 -11.22
C TYR A 69 -15.67 2.63 -10.19
N VAL A 70 -15.77 3.00 -8.91
CA VAL A 70 -16.16 2.04 -7.87
C VAL A 70 -17.62 1.59 -8.01
N HIS A 71 -18.53 2.46 -8.45
CA HIS A 71 -19.96 2.14 -8.60
C HIS A 71 -20.32 1.52 -9.94
N ASP A 72 -19.75 2.01 -11.04
CA ASP A 72 -20.26 1.73 -12.39
C ASP A 72 -19.38 0.74 -13.17
N TYR A 73 -18.07 0.71 -12.92
CA TYR A 73 -17.17 -0.17 -13.68
C TYR A 73 -17.37 -1.64 -13.28
N LYS A 74 -17.60 -2.49 -14.29
CA LYS A 74 -17.68 -3.94 -14.13
C LYS A 74 -16.37 -4.57 -14.57
N VAL A 75 -15.69 -5.23 -13.64
CA VAL A 75 -14.44 -5.94 -13.92
C VAL A 75 -14.77 -7.19 -14.74
N ASN A 76 -14.31 -7.22 -15.99
CA ASN A 76 -14.51 -8.32 -16.94
C ASN A 76 -13.16 -8.87 -17.45
N SER A 77 -12.24 -9.16 -16.53
CA SER A 77 -10.90 -9.66 -16.86
C SER A 77 -10.58 -10.91 -16.04
N GLU A 78 -10.49 -12.05 -16.73
CA GLU A 78 -10.08 -13.33 -16.10
C GLU A 78 -8.66 -13.24 -15.54
N VAL A 79 -7.77 -12.51 -16.22
CA VAL A 79 -6.39 -12.27 -15.75
C VAL A 79 -6.41 -11.48 -14.45
N ALA A 80 -7.26 -10.47 -14.33
CA ALA A 80 -7.38 -9.69 -13.11
C ALA A 80 -7.90 -10.54 -11.94
N TYR A 81 -8.95 -11.35 -12.13
CA TYR A 81 -9.46 -12.22 -11.07
C TYR A 81 -8.50 -13.35 -10.70
N GLY A 82 -7.84 -13.97 -11.69
CA GLY A 82 -6.81 -14.96 -11.47
C GLY A 82 -5.63 -14.40 -10.68
N THR A 83 -5.20 -13.18 -11.01
CA THR A 83 -4.11 -12.51 -10.28
C THR A 83 -4.54 -12.03 -8.90
N ALA A 84 -5.78 -11.53 -8.75
CA ALA A 84 -6.34 -11.13 -7.46
C ALA A 84 -6.44 -12.31 -6.48
N ARG A 85 -6.77 -13.52 -6.98
CA ARG A 85 -6.73 -14.75 -6.19
C ARG A 85 -5.33 -15.03 -5.64
N LEU A 86 -4.31 -14.95 -6.51
CA LEU A 86 -2.92 -15.12 -6.09
C LEU A 86 -2.51 -14.05 -5.07
N CYS A 87 -2.88 -12.79 -5.31
CA CYS A 87 -2.63 -11.67 -4.39
C CYS A 87 -3.25 -11.88 -3.01
N LEU A 88 -4.51 -12.32 -2.95
CA LEU A 88 -5.20 -12.60 -1.68
C LEU A 88 -4.45 -13.67 -0.87
N LEU A 89 -4.14 -14.81 -1.50
CA LEU A 89 -3.53 -15.95 -0.81
C LEU A 89 -2.06 -15.70 -0.46
N ASP A 90 -1.31 -15.01 -1.33
CA ASP A 90 0.06 -14.58 -1.07
C ASP A 90 0.13 -13.61 0.12
N SER A 91 -0.78 -12.63 0.16
CA SER A 91 -0.86 -11.63 1.24
C SER A 91 -1.21 -12.26 2.58
N LEU A 92 -2.16 -13.19 2.61
CA LEU A 92 -2.51 -13.91 3.83
C LEU A 92 -1.38 -14.85 4.28
N GLY A 93 -0.66 -15.47 3.34
CA GLY A 93 0.59 -16.16 3.64
C GLY A 93 1.61 -15.25 4.31
N CYS A 94 1.79 -14.01 3.81
CA CYS A 94 2.67 -13.03 4.44
C CYS A 94 2.23 -12.68 5.87
N ALA A 95 0.92 -12.55 6.11
CA ALA A 95 0.36 -12.32 7.44
C ALA A 95 0.69 -13.48 8.42
N MET A 96 0.59 -14.73 7.97
CA MET A 96 0.94 -15.90 8.79
C MET A 96 2.42 -15.93 9.16
N GLU A 97 3.30 -15.58 8.22
CA GLU A 97 4.74 -15.51 8.50
C GLU A 97 5.07 -14.34 9.43
N ALA A 98 4.41 -13.19 9.27
CA ALA A 98 4.57 -12.04 10.16
C ALA A 98 4.25 -12.39 11.61
N LEU A 99 3.26 -13.25 11.87
CA LEU A 99 2.92 -13.72 13.21
C LEU A 99 4.06 -14.48 13.90
N ARG A 100 5.13 -14.90 13.22
CA ARG A 100 6.32 -15.45 13.89
C ARG A 100 7.15 -14.38 14.59
N PHE A 101 6.99 -13.11 14.23
CA PHE A 101 7.75 -11.99 14.76
C PHE A 101 7.02 -11.35 15.95
N PRO A 102 7.63 -11.30 17.16
CA PRO A 102 6.98 -10.75 18.35
C PRO A 102 6.49 -9.31 18.17
N ALA A 103 7.25 -8.48 17.46
CA ALA A 103 6.89 -7.08 17.21
C ALA A 103 5.66 -6.93 16.29
N ALA A 104 5.44 -7.86 15.36
CA ALA A 104 4.22 -7.89 14.55
C ALA A 104 3.02 -8.31 15.40
N ARG A 105 3.16 -9.42 16.15
CA ARG A 105 2.10 -9.94 17.04
C ARG A 105 1.66 -8.90 18.06
N ALA A 106 2.60 -8.11 18.59
CA ALA A 106 2.31 -7.08 19.59
C ALA A 106 1.40 -5.95 19.09
N LEU A 107 1.27 -5.77 17.77
CA LEU A 107 0.31 -4.82 17.20
C LEU A 107 -1.10 -5.39 17.08
N CYS A 108 -1.25 -6.71 17.18
CA CYS A 108 -2.53 -7.38 17.04
C CYS A 108 -3.39 -7.25 18.32
N GLY A 109 -4.65 -7.66 18.22
CA GLY A 109 -5.59 -7.70 19.33
C GLY A 109 -6.40 -6.43 19.53
N PRO A 110 -7.35 -6.43 20.48
CA PRO A 110 -8.17 -5.26 20.80
C PRO A 110 -7.33 -4.15 21.43
N VAL A 111 -7.85 -2.92 21.45
CA VAL A 111 -7.21 -1.80 22.16
C VAL A 111 -7.24 -2.03 23.68
N VAL A 112 -8.33 -2.61 24.18
CA VAL A 112 -8.50 -2.98 25.59
C VAL A 112 -8.69 -4.48 25.66
N GLU A 113 -7.82 -5.15 26.43
CA GLU A 113 -7.87 -6.60 26.62
C GLU A 113 -9.24 -7.04 27.18
N GLY A 114 -9.77 -8.18 26.68
CA GLY A 114 -11.09 -8.67 27.06
C GLY A 114 -12.28 -7.97 26.38
N THR A 115 -12.05 -7.05 25.43
CA THR A 115 -13.13 -6.48 24.61
C THR A 115 -13.88 -7.57 23.84
N ILE A 116 -15.20 -7.54 23.92
CA ILE A 116 -16.08 -8.43 23.17
C ILE A 116 -16.78 -7.63 22.07
N VAL A 117 -16.61 -8.05 20.82
CA VAL A 117 -17.24 -7.40 19.65
C VAL A 117 -18.18 -8.38 18.98
N PRO A 118 -19.51 -8.25 19.16
CA PRO A 118 -20.48 -9.10 18.48
C PRO A 118 -20.30 -9.05 16.96
N HIS A 119 -20.17 -10.22 16.33
CA HIS A 119 -19.97 -10.37 14.88
C HIS A 119 -18.75 -9.61 14.35
N GLY A 120 -17.75 -9.34 15.20
CA GLY A 120 -16.55 -8.62 14.84
C GLY A 120 -15.71 -9.32 13.77
N THR A 121 -14.74 -8.58 13.23
CA THR A 121 -13.73 -9.08 12.31
C THR A 121 -12.82 -10.06 13.02
N HIS A 122 -12.65 -11.25 12.44
CA HIS A 122 -11.66 -12.21 12.87
C HIS A 122 -10.28 -11.84 12.31
N VAL A 123 -9.26 -11.78 13.17
CA VAL A 123 -7.88 -11.50 12.74
C VAL A 123 -7.18 -12.82 12.39
N VAL A 124 -6.80 -12.93 11.12
CA VAL A 124 -6.10 -14.07 10.50
C VAL A 124 -4.94 -14.57 11.38
N GLY A 125 -4.90 -15.88 11.63
CA GLY A 125 -3.87 -16.57 12.40
C GLY A 125 -3.95 -16.35 13.92
N THR A 126 -5.01 -15.73 14.42
CA THR A 126 -5.18 -15.43 15.85
C THR A 126 -6.59 -15.76 16.32
N SER A 127 -6.81 -15.76 17.65
CA SER A 127 -8.15 -15.87 18.24
C SER A 127 -8.86 -14.52 18.41
N TYR A 128 -8.29 -13.42 17.92
CA TYR A 128 -8.85 -12.09 18.13
C TYR A 128 -10.08 -11.83 17.26
N VAL A 129 -11.12 -11.31 17.93
CA VAL A 129 -12.34 -10.79 17.30
C VAL A 129 -12.45 -9.31 17.68
N VAL A 130 -12.32 -8.43 16.70
CA VAL A 130 -12.22 -6.98 16.91
C VAL A 130 -13.23 -6.22 16.03
N ASP A 131 -13.42 -4.93 16.29
CA ASP A 131 -14.21 -4.07 15.41
C ASP A 131 -13.51 -3.91 14.05
N PRO A 132 -14.24 -3.56 12.96
CA PRO A 132 -13.66 -3.52 11.61
C PRO A 132 -12.55 -2.47 11.44
N ILE A 133 -12.51 -1.41 12.26
CA ILE A 133 -11.43 -0.42 12.22
C ILE A 133 -10.15 -1.06 12.76
N ARG A 134 -10.24 -1.68 13.94
CA ARG A 134 -9.09 -2.38 14.53
C ARG A 134 -8.68 -3.60 13.71
N GLY A 135 -9.63 -4.34 13.15
CA GLY A 135 -9.41 -5.46 12.24
C GLY A 135 -8.61 -5.05 11.01
N ALA A 136 -8.94 -3.90 10.41
CA ALA A 136 -8.22 -3.37 9.26
C ALA A 136 -6.75 -3.04 9.56
N LEU A 137 -6.47 -2.46 10.74
CA LEU A 137 -5.10 -2.24 11.21
C LEU A 137 -4.36 -3.55 11.42
N ASN A 138 -4.99 -4.52 12.08
CA ASN A 138 -4.38 -5.80 12.40
C ASN A 138 -3.99 -6.57 11.14
N ILE A 139 -4.96 -6.79 10.25
CA ILE A 139 -4.75 -7.54 9.01
C ILE A 139 -3.77 -6.81 8.09
N GLY A 140 -3.95 -5.49 7.90
CA GLY A 140 -3.07 -4.71 7.03
C GLY A 140 -1.63 -4.64 7.54
N ALA A 141 -1.42 -4.50 8.86
CA ALA A 141 -0.08 -4.53 9.45
C ALA A 141 0.59 -5.90 9.30
N LEU A 142 -0.15 -7.00 9.48
CA LEU A 142 0.40 -8.35 9.31
C LEU A 142 0.79 -8.63 7.86
N ILE A 143 -0.07 -8.30 6.89
CA ILE A 143 0.22 -8.46 5.46
C ILE A 143 1.51 -7.72 5.08
N ARG A 144 1.65 -6.48 5.55
CA ARG A 144 2.76 -5.59 5.17
C ARG A 144 4.04 -5.83 5.96
N TRP A 145 3.98 -6.50 7.12
CA TRP A 145 5.01 -6.41 8.16
C TRP A 145 6.43 -6.68 7.66
N LEU A 146 6.57 -7.78 6.91
CA LEU A 146 7.84 -8.33 6.44
C LEU A 146 8.28 -7.84 5.06
N ASP A 147 7.52 -6.91 4.46
CA ASP A 147 7.82 -6.42 3.11
C ASP A 147 7.86 -7.54 2.05
N PHE A 148 7.05 -8.58 2.21
CA PHE A 148 6.98 -9.75 1.32
C PHE A 148 5.66 -9.82 0.52
N ASN A 149 4.77 -8.85 0.73
CA ASN A 149 3.55 -8.73 -0.06
C ASN A 149 3.86 -8.12 -1.44
N ASP A 150 2.82 -7.98 -2.26
CA ASP A 150 2.92 -7.50 -3.64
C ASP A 150 3.55 -6.10 -3.76
N THR A 151 3.81 -5.65 -4.98
CA THR A 151 4.35 -4.31 -5.22
C THR A 151 3.90 -3.72 -6.55
N TRP A 152 3.71 -2.41 -6.55
CA TRP A 152 3.50 -1.58 -7.73
C TRP A 152 4.56 -0.48 -7.77
N LEU A 153 5.31 -0.42 -8.87
CA LEU A 153 6.39 0.56 -9.07
C LEU A 153 6.03 1.52 -10.20
N ALA A 154 5.93 2.81 -9.85
CA ALA A 154 5.74 3.90 -10.79
C ALA A 154 6.40 5.19 -10.28
N ALA A 155 5.86 6.38 -10.60
CA ALA A 155 6.36 7.64 -10.03
C ALA A 155 6.23 7.68 -8.50
N GLU A 156 5.18 7.02 -7.98
CA GLU A 156 5.10 6.59 -6.59
C GLU A 156 5.24 5.06 -6.49
N TRP A 157 5.82 4.61 -5.37
CA TRP A 157 5.93 3.19 -5.03
C TRP A 157 4.86 2.82 -4.01
N GLY A 158 4.32 1.61 -4.10
CA GLY A 158 3.39 1.12 -3.08
C GLY A 158 3.13 -0.38 -3.15
N HIS A 159 2.33 -0.85 -2.20
CA HIS A 159 1.90 -2.24 -2.10
C HIS A 159 0.38 -2.27 -2.09
N PRO A 160 -0.28 -2.42 -3.25
CA PRO A 160 -1.72 -2.30 -3.29
C PRO A 160 -2.46 -3.45 -2.56
N SER A 161 -1.81 -4.58 -2.31
CA SER A 161 -2.30 -5.61 -1.39
C SER A 161 -2.54 -5.12 0.03
N ASP A 162 -1.93 -4.00 0.45
CA ASP A 162 -2.17 -3.41 1.78
C ASP A 162 -3.66 -3.15 2.02
N ASN A 163 -4.41 -2.73 0.97
CA ASN A 163 -5.84 -2.46 1.04
C ASN A 163 -6.68 -3.69 1.46
N LEU A 164 -6.14 -4.91 1.33
CA LEU A 164 -6.81 -6.12 1.82
C LEU A 164 -7.07 -6.06 3.32
N GLY A 165 -6.30 -5.29 4.10
CA GLY A 165 -6.60 -5.03 5.50
C GLY A 165 -8.01 -4.45 5.69
N ALA A 166 -8.31 -3.34 5.01
CA ALA A 166 -9.63 -2.71 5.07
C ALA A 166 -10.73 -3.58 4.45
N ILE A 167 -10.45 -4.17 3.28
CA ILE A 167 -11.42 -4.98 2.53
C ILE A 167 -11.85 -6.21 3.33
N LEU A 168 -10.90 -7.02 3.80
CA LEU A 168 -11.21 -8.25 4.54
C LEU A 168 -11.90 -7.93 5.87
N ALA A 169 -11.43 -6.90 6.58
CA ALA A 169 -12.03 -6.53 7.86
C ALA A 169 -13.51 -6.17 7.72
N VAL A 170 -13.83 -5.32 6.74
CA VAL A 170 -15.21 -4.90 6.47
C VAL A 170 -16.03 -6.04 5.89
N ALA A 171 -15.48 -6.83 4.96
CA ALA A 171 -16.18 -7.95 4.35
C ALA A 171 -16.60 -9.00 5.39
N ASP A 172 -15.69 -9.38 6.30
CA ASP A 172 -15.95 -10.37 7.34
C ASP A 172 -17.00 -9.87 8.33
N TRP A 173 -16.80 -8.66 8.89
CA TRP A 173 -17.74 -8.06 9.83
C TRP A 173 -19.15 -7.89 9.24
N LEU A 174 -19.25 -7.35 8.01
CA LEU A 174 -20.54 -7.18 7.33
C LEU A 174 -21.21 -8.53 7.09
N SER A 175 -20.45 -9.55 6.67
CA SER A 175 -20.99 -10.87 6.37
C SER A 175 -21.51 -11.58 7.62
N ARG A 176 -20.74 -11.56 8.72
CA ARG A 176 -21.17 -12.12 10.01
C ARG A 176 -22.42 -11.39 10.54
N THR A 177 -22.46 -10.07 10.41
CA THR A 177 -23.63 -9.26 10.77
C THR A 177 -24.85 -9.59 9.91
N ARG A 178 -24.67 -9.78 8.59
CA ARG A 178 -25.74 -10.17 7.67
C ARG A 178 -26.29 -11.56 7.99
N GLN A 179 -25.41 -12.54 8.22
CA GLN A 179 -25.81 -13.89 8.61
C GLN A 179 -26.62 -13.89 9.92
N ALA A 180 -26.19 -13.13 10.93
CA ALA A 180 -26.93 -12.96 12.18
C ALA A 180 -28.32 -12.32 11.99
N GLN A 181 -28.52 -11.58 10.90
CA GLN A 181 -29.80 -10.99 10.49
C GLN A 181 -30.59 -11.85 9.49
N GLY A 182 -30.15 -13.08 9.19
CA GLY A 182 -30.79 -13.96 8.20
C GLY A 182 -30.62 -13.51 6.76
N LYS A 183 -29.61 -12.69 6.46
CA LYS A 183 -29.27 -12.22 5.11
C LYS A 183 -28.06 -12.97 4.57
N ALA A 184 -27.94 -13.01 3.24
CA ALA A 184 -26.77 -13.59 2.58
C ALA A 184 -25.48 -12.81 2.95
N PRO A 185 -24.38 -13.49 3.29
CA PRO A 185 -23.07 -12.86 3.46
C PRO A 185 -22.53 -12.34 2.12
N LEU A 186 -21.41 -11.61 2.17
CA LEU A 186 -20.60 -11.37 0.97
C LEU A 186 -19.85 -12.64 0.59
N GLN A 187 -19.51 -12.76 -0.68
CA GLN A 187 -18.67 -13.84 -1.20
C GLN A 187 -17.24 -13.36 -1.43
N ILE A 188 -16.29 -14.29 -1.58
CA ILE A 188 -14.91 -13.93 -1.91
C ILE A 188 -14.81 -13.25 -3.29
N GLN A 189 -15.75 -13.51 -4.20
CA GLN A 189 -15.89 -12.72 -5.43
C GLN A 189 -15.96 -11.20 -5.16
N ASP A 190 -16.70 -10.77 -4.12
CA ASP A 190 -16.81 -9.37 -3.74
C ASP A 190 -15.47 -8.82 -3.22
N VAL A 191 -14.74 -9.63 -2.45
CA VAL A 191 -13.40 -9.29 -1.94
C VAL A 191 -12.40 -9.12 -3.08
N LEU A 192 -12.37 -10.05 -4.04
CA LEU A 192 -11.48 -9.97 -5.21
C LEU A 192 -11.82 -8.74 -6.07
N THR A 193 -13.11 -8.47 -6.28
CA THR A 193 -13.56 -7.28 -7.02
C THR A 193 -13.10 -5.99 -6.33
N ALA A 194 -13.29 -5.89 -5.01
CA ALA A 194 -12.83 -4.74 -4.23
C ALA A 194 -11.30 -4.61 -4.26
N ALA A 195 -10.56 -5.72 -4.21
CA ALA A 195 -9.11 -5.72 -4.31
C ALA A 195 -8.64 -5.18 -5.67
N ILE A 196 -9.22 -5.66 -6.78
CA ILE A 196 -8.92 -5.17 -8.14
C ILE A 196 -9.16 -3.65 -8.22
N LYS A 197 -10.30 -3.18 -7.72
CA LYS A 197 -10.63 -1.75 -7.74
C LYS A 197 -9.69 -0.92 -6.88
N ALA A 198 -9.32 -1.41 -5.70
CA ALA A 198 -8.36 -0.72 -4.83
C ALA A 198 -6.96 -0.64 -5.48
N HIS A 199 -6.53 -1.73 -6.11
CA HIS A 199 -5.28 -1.76 -6.88
C HIS A 199 -5.29 -0.72 -7.98
N GLU A 200 -6.38 -0.65 -8.75
CA GLU A 200 -6.49 0.30 -9.85
C GLU A 200 -6.47 1.76 -9.37
N ILE A 201 -7.20 2.10 -8.30
CA ILE A 201 -7.23 3.47 -7.76
C ILE A 201 -5.84 3.89 -7.28
N GLN A 202 -5.22 3.08 -6.41
CA GLN A 202 -3.91 3.38 -5.86
C GLN A 202 -2.84 3.38 -6.96
N GLY A 203 -2.80 2.34 -7.78
CA GLY A 203 -1.74 2.16 -8.77
C GLY A 203 -1.81 3.17 -9.90
N ASN A 204 -3.01 3.53 -10.37
CA ASN A 204 -3.19 4.51 -11.43
C ASN A 204 -2.81 5.94 -10.96
N LEU A 205 -3.23 6.32 -9.75
CA LEU A 205 -2.76 7.57 -9.13
C LEU A 205 -1.23 7.57 -8.96
N ALA A 206 -0.62 6.44 -8.62
CA ALA A 206 0.84 6.34 -8.47
C ALA A 206 1.62 6.50 -9.79
N ILE A 207 0.98 6.39 -10.97
CA ILE A 207 1.70 6.38 -12.26
C ILE A 207 2.45 7.69 -12.50
N LEU A 208 1.76 8.82 -12.36
CA LEU A 208 2.31 10.15 -12.65
C LEU A 208 2.45 11.02 -11.39
N ASN A 209 1.86 10.62 -10.26
CA ASN A 209 1.79 11.44 -9.05
C ASN A 209 2.72 10.90 -7.96
N SER A 210 3.84 11.60 -7.74
CA SER A 210 4.84 11.24 -6.74
C SER A 210 4.65 12.03 -5.44
N PHE A 211 4.19 11.34 -4.39
CA PHE A 211 4.05 11.87 -3.02
C PHE A 211 5.39 11.88 -2.29
N ASN A 212 6.28 10.93 -2.60
CA ASN A 212 7.63 10.90 -2.06
C ASN A 212 8.43 12.18 -2.40
N ARG A 213 8.24 12.76 -3.61
CA ARG A 213 8.89 14.03 -4.03
C ARG A 213 8.35 15.28 -3.34
N VAL A 214 7.26 15.16 -2.59
CA VAL A 214 6.70 16.22 -1.74
C VAL A 214 6.81 15.88 -0.24
N GLY A 215 7.50 14.78 0.11
CA GLY A 215 7.78 14.39 1.51
C GLY A 215 6.68 13.58 2.21
N LEU A 216 5.62 13.20 1.48
CA LEU A 216 4.49 12.44 2.01
C LEU A 216 4.59 10.95 1.73
N ASP A 217 4.05 10.13 2.63
CA ASP A 217 4.03 8.68 2.48
C ASP A 217 2.99 8.18 1.50
N HIS A 218 3.30 7.09 0.80
CA HIS A 218 2.43 6.51 -0.23
C HIS A 218 1.12 5.98 0.36
N VAL A 219 1.06 5.80 1.68
CA VAL A 219 -0.12 5.28 2.38
C VAL A 219 -1.32 6.24 2.30
N VAL A 220 -1.13 7.48 1.83
CA VAL A 220 -2.25 8.34 1.37
C VAL A 220 -3.07 7.62 0.29
N LEU A 221 -2.43 6.93 -0.64
CA LEU A 221 -3.11 6.20 -1.71
C LEU A 221 -3.81 4.94 -1.20
N VAL A 222 -3.23 4.25 -0.21
CA VAL A 222 -3.91 3.15 0.50
C VAL A 222 -5.17 3.67 1.17
N LYS A 223 -5.09 4.80 1.88
CA LYS A 223 -6.24 5.43 2.55
C LYS A 223 -7.34 5.78 1.54
N VAL A 224 -7.00 6.46 0.45
CA VAL A 224 -7.96 6.87 -0.59
C VAL A 224 -8.61 5.65 -1.28
N ALA A 225 -7.80 4.68 -1.73
CA ALA A 225 -8.31 3.49 -2.41
C ALA A 225 -9.20 2.64 -1.50
N SER A 226 -8.74 2.37 -0.27
CA SER A 226 -9.52 1.66 0.75
C SER A 226 -10.83 2.38 1.09
N THR A 227 -10.81 3.71 1.27
CA THR A 227 -12.02 4.48 1.58
C THR A 227 -13.06 4.36 0.46
N ALA A 228 -12.63 4.45 -0.80
CA ALA A 228 -13.53 4.34 -1.94
C ALA A 228 -14.21 2.96 -2.02
N VAL A 229 -13.42 1.87 -1.98
CA VAL A 229 -13.98 0.51 -2.11
C VAL A 229 -14.79 0.09 -0.88
N VAL A 230 -14.36 0.46 0.32
CA VAL A 230 -15.11 0.19 1.56
C VAL A 230 -16.43 0.95 1.59
N SER A 231 -16.48 2.19 1.10
CA SER A 231 -17.73 2.94 0.99
C SER A 231 -18.77 2.19 0.16
N HIS A 232 -18.36 1.64 -0.98
CA HIS A 232 -19.25 0.83 -1.81
C HIS A 232 -19.68 -0.48 -1.12
N MET A 233 -18.75 -1.19 -0.45
CA MET A 233 -19.08 -2.41 0.31
C MET A 233 -20.08 -2.15 1.45
N LEU A 234 -19.98 -0.99 2.09
CA LEU A 234 -20.89 -0.51 3.14
C LEU A 234 -22.25 -0.04 2.60
N GLY A 235 -22.44 -0.03 1.28
CA GLY A 235 -23.69 0.39 0.62
C GLY A 235 -23.90 1.89 0.60
N LEU A 236 -22.85 2.71 0.70
CA LEU A 236 -22.94 4.15 0.54
C LEU A 236 -23.31 4.48 -0.91
N SER A 237 -24.06 5.56 -1.12
CA SER A 237 -24.33 6.05 -2.47
C SER A 237 -23.04 6.55 -3.16
N ARG A 238 -23.10 6.76 -4.48
CA ARG A 238 -22.04 7.45 -5.23
C ARG A 238 -21.65 8.78 -4.58
N SER A 239 -22.63 9.61 -4.19
CA SER A 239 -22.35 10.92 -3.57
C SER A 239 -21.67 10.77 -2.21
N GLN A 240 -22.12 9.83 -1.37
CA GLN A 240 -21.46 9.53 -0.10
C GLN A 240 -20.05 8.96 -0.30
N THR A 241 -19.81 8.23 -1.39
CA THR A 241 -18.46 7.76 -1.73
C THR A 241 -17.54 8.92 -2.09
N VAL A 242 -18.03 9.92 -2.84
CA VAL A 242 -17.31 11.18 -3.09
C VAL A 242 -17.02 11.91 -1.77
N ASP A 243 -18.01 12.01 -0.89
CA ASP A 243 -17.84 12.63 0.43
C ASP A 243 -16.75 11.92 1.25
N ALA A 244 -16.76 10.59 1.28
CA ALA A 244 -15.75 9.80 1.99
C ALA A 244 -14.35 9.95 1.38
N ILE A 245 -14.22 9.97 0.04
CA ILE A 245 -12.94 10.22 -0.63
C ILE A 245 -12.42 11.62 -0.30
N SER A 246 -13.30 12.63 -0.26
CA SER A 246 -12.90 13.99 0.12
C SER A 246 -12.36 14.05 1.55
N GLN A 247 -12.99 13.32 2.48
CA GLN A 247 -12.53 13.16 3.86
C GLN A 247 -11.13 12.52 3.91
N ALA A 248 -10.85 11.53 3.06
CA ALA A 248 -9.53 10.89 2.98
C ALA A 248 -8.42 11.85 2.49
N PHE A 249 -8.75 12.78 1.59
CA PHE A 249 -7.80 13.78 1.10
C PHE A 249 -7.55 14.91 2.11
N VAL A 250 -8.59 15.44 2.77
CA VAL A 250 -8.42 16.50 3.79
C VAL A 250 -7.81 15.97 5.10
N ASP A 251 -7.77 14.65 5.28
CA ASP A 251 -7.17 14.02 6.45
C ASP A 251 -5.66 14.33 6.56
N GLY A 252 -5.11 14.20 7.77
CA GLY A 252 -3.67 14.31 7.99
C GLY A 252 -2.91 13.23 7.21
N GLN A 253 -1.92 13.62 6.41
CA GLN A 253 -1.09 12.70 5.63
C GLN A 253 0.24 12.46 6.33
N ALA A 254 0.60 11.18 6.49
CA ALA A 254 1.83 10.81 7.18
C ALA A 254 3.07 11.26 6.39
N LEU A 255 4.08 11.73 7.11
CA LEU A 255 5.44 11.91 6.58
C LEU A 255 6.10 10.55 6.32
N ARG A 256 7.16 10.51 5.52
CA ARG A 256 7.97 9.29 5.27
C ARG A 256 9.19 9.12 6.15
N THR A 257 9.38 9.93 7.20
CA THR A 257 10.61 9.94 8.00
C THR A 257 11.03 8.55 8.48
N TYR A 258 10.06 7.70 8.85
CA TYR A 258 10.29 6.32 9.32
C TYR A 258 10.74 5.32 8.24
N ARG A 259 10.88 5.74 6.98
CA ARG A 259 11.40 4.92 5.88
C ARG A 259 12.83 5.28 5.49
N HIS A 260 13.36 6.39 5.99
CA HIS A 260 14.67 6.92 5.58
C HIS A 260 15.63 6.95 6.75
N ALA A 261 16.89 6.62 6.48
CA ALA A 261 17.97 6.80 7.43
C ALA A 261 18.09 8.28 7.87
N PRO A 262 18.48 8.58 9.11
CA PRO A 262 18.80 7.64 10.20
C PRO A 262 17.57 7.21 11.05
N ASN A 263 16.35 7.47 10.59
CA ASN A 263 15.11 7.27 11.36
C ASN A 263 14.29 6.05 10.90
N ALA A 264 14.87 5.19 10.05
CA ALA A 264 14.17 4.02 9.54
C ALA A 264 13.78 3.09 10.71
N GLY A 265 12.50 2.69 10.75
CA GLY A 265 11.96 1.92 11.86
C GLY A 265 10.65 1.23 11.55
N SER A 266 10.10 0.52 12.54
CA SER A 266 8.97 -0.40 12.36
C SER A 266 7.66 0.27 11.89
N ARG A 267 7.51 1.60 12.01
CA ARG A 267 6.36 2.29 11.43
C ARG A 267 6.21 2.08 9.94
N LYS A 268 7.29 1.82 9.19
CA LYS A 268 7.20 1.45 7.77
C LYS A 268 6.34 0.20 7.53
N SER A 269 6.29 -0.70 8.50
CA SER A 269 5.67 -2.02 8.45
C SER A 269 4.19 -2.00 8.85
N TRP A 270 3.72 -0.97 9.56
CA TRP A 270 2.32 -0.86 10.01
C TRP A 270 1.61 0.42 9.54
N ALA A 271 2.29 1.38 8.92
CA ALA A 271 1.69 2.60 8.39
C ALA A 271 0.56 2.34 7.38
N ALA A 272 0.66 1.27 6.58
CA ALA A 272 -0.40 0.91 5.64
C ALA A 272 -1.62 0.29 6.32
N GLY A 273 -1.42 -0.51 7.37
CA GLY A 273 -2.52 -0.99 8.23
C GLY A 273 -3.22 0.18 8.94
N ASP A 274 -2.47 1.18 9.41
CA ASP A 274 -3.03 2.41 9.99
C ASP A 274 -3.87 3.20 8.96
N ALA A 275 -3.38 3.32 7.72
CA ALA A 275 -4.15 3.92 6.64
C ALA A 275 -5.43 3.13 6.30
N CYS A 276 -5.40 1.79 6.35
CA CYS A 276 -6.58 0.95 6.20
C CYS A 276 -7.62 1.19 7.31
N ALA A 277 -7.18 1.22 8.57
CA ALA A 277 -8.06 1.52 9.69
C ALA A 277 -8.68 2.92 9.57
N ARG A 278 -7.86 3.91 9.18
CA ARG A 278 -8.36 5.27 8.94
C ARG A 278 -9.40 5.29 7.83
N ALA A 279 -9.18 4.55 6.74
CA ALA A 279 -10.12 4.46 5.64
C ALA A 279 -11.49 3.91 6.05
N VAL A 280 -11.50 2.81 6.82
CA VAL A 280 -12.73 2.22 7.36
C VAL A 280 -13.43 3.21 8.29
N HIS A 281 -12.69 3.89 9.16
CA HIS A 281 -13.25 4.90 10.06
C HIS A 281 -13.94 6.04 9.30
N LEU A 282 -13.28 6.60 8.27
CA LEU A 282 -13.83 7.71 7.48
C LEU A 282 -15.11 7.31 6.75
N ALA A 283 -15.14 6.11 6.14
CA ALA A 283 -16.34 5.61 5.47
C ALA A 283 -17.51 5.41 6.45
N LEU A 284 -17.24 4.94 7.68
CA LEU A 284 -18.26 4.80 8.73
C LEU A 284 -18.78 6.14 9.26
N LEU A 285 -17.96 7.20 9.28
CA LEU A 285 -18.43 8.55 9.62
C LEU A 285 -19.43 9.06 8.58
N VAL A 286 -19.08 8.93 7.29
CA VAL A 286 -19.97 9.36 6.19
C VAL A 286 -21.23 8.51 6.12
N GLN A 287 -21.13 7.20 6.42
CA GLN A 287 -22.32 6.35 6.55
C GLN A 287 -23.31 6.87 7.59
N ARG A 288 -22.82 7.53 8.65
CA ARG A 288 -23.63 8.13 9.71
C ARG A 288 -24.10 9.56 9.40
N GLY A 289 -23.79 10.09 8.22
CA GLY A 289 -24.27 11.39 7.75
C GLY A 289 -23.24 12.53 7.84
N GLU A 290 -21.97 12.23 8.11
CA GLU A 290 -20.90 13.22 7.97
C GLU A 290 -20.79 13.68 6.50
N CYS A 291 -20.57 14.98 6.28
CA CYS A 291 -20.51 15.56 4.94
C CYS A 291 -19.10 15.51 4.33
N GLY A 292 -19.02 15.71 3.02
CA GLY A 292 -17.76 15.86 2.30
C GLY A 292 -17.34 17.31 2.04
N TYR A 293 -16.18 17.44 1.41
CA TYR A 293 -15.54 18.69 1.01
C TYR A 293 -15.34 18.72 -0.50
N ASN A 294 -16.24 19.38 -1.22
CA ASN A 294 -16.25 19.36 -2.68
C ASN A 294 -14.91 19.77 -3.31
N SER A 295 -14.23 20.79 -2.78
CA SER A 295 -12.95 21.29 -3.29
C SER A 295 -11.74 20.83 -2.46
N ALA A 296 -11.80 19.64 -1.84
CA ALA A 296 -10.73 19.08 -1.01
C ALA A 296 -9.33 19.13 -1.68
N LEU A 297 -9.27 19.00 -3.01
CA LEU A 297 -8.05 19.06 -3.79
C LEU A 297 -7.76 20.47 -4.30
N THR A 298 -8.76 21.15 -4.87
CA THR A 298 -8.56 22.37 -5.66
C THR A 298 -8.77 23.68 -4.91
N ALA A 299 -9.28 23.66 -3.67
CA ALA A 299 -9.52 24.86 -2.89
C ALA A 299 -8.25 25.73 -2.84
N LYS A 300 -8.37 27.00 -3.22
CA LYS A 300 -7.22 27.90 -3.23
C LYS A 300 -6.66 28.05 -1.81
N THR A 301 -5.34 27.99 -1.68
CA THR A 301 -4.59 28.11 -0.41
C THR A 301 -4.77 26.94 0.56
N TRP A 302 -5.94 26.31 0.62
CA TRP A 302 -6.29 25.31 1.65
C TRP A 302 -6.45 23.89 1.11
N GLY A 303 -6.62 23.73 -0.19
CA GLY A 303 -6.79 22.45 -0.85
C GLY A 303 -5.50 21.65 -0.91
N PHE A 304 -5.64 20.34 -1.06
CA PHE A 304 -4.52 19.39 -1.10
C PHE A 304 -3.43 19.80 -2.10
N TYR A 305 -3.83 20.26 -3.29
CA TYR A 305 -2.86 20.63 -4.33
C TYR A 305 -1.96 21.78 -3.89
N ASP A 306 -2.54 22.88 -3.41
CA ASP A 306 -1.79 24.05 -2.97
C ASP A 306 -0.93 23.74 -1.72
N VAL A 307 -1.49 23.04 -0.72
CA VAL A 307 -0.84 22.82 0.57
C VAL A 307 0.22 21.71 0.52
N LEU A 308 -0.13 20.57 -0.09
CA LEU A 308 0.63 19.32 0.04
C LEU A 308 1.24 18.82 -1.27
N PHE A 309 0.82 19.37 -2.41
CA PHE A 309 1.27 18.91 -3.74
C PHE A 309 1.96 19.99 -4.59
N LYS A 310 2.43 21.06 -3.95
CA LYS A 310 3.18 22.18 -4.57
C LYS A 310 2.39 22.88 -5.68
N GLY A 311 1.07 23.02 -5.50
CA GLY A 311 0.15 23.65 -6.44
C GLY A 311 -0.09 22.86 -7.74
N ARG A 312 0.41 21.63 -7.84
CA ARG A 312 0.21 20.80 -9.05
C ARG A 312 -1.08 19.97 -8.90
N PRO A 313 -1.91 19.85 -9.95
CA PRO A 313 -3.01 18.90 -9.95
C PRO A 313 -2.48 17.47 -10.12
N PHE A 314 -3.31 16.48 -9.80
CA PHE A 314 -3.01 15.10 -10.17
C PHE A 314 -3.19 14.88 -11.68
N GLU A 315 -2.34 14.03 -12.23
CA GLU A 315 -2.39 13.60 -13.63
C GLU A 315 -2.72 12.11 -13.68
N LEU A 316 -3.61 11.72 -14.59
CA LEU A 316 -3.97 10.33 -14.87
C LEU A 316 -3.58 10.01 -16.31
N GLU A 317 -2.70 9.02 -16.50
CA GLU A 317 -2.28 8.58 -17.84
C GLU A 317 -3.39 7.78 -18.55
N ARG A 318 -4.27 7.15 -17.78
CA ARG A 318 -5.23 6.15 -18.25
C ARG A 318 -6.51 6.16 -17.41
N PRO A 319 -7.65 5.71 -17.96
CA PRO A 319 -8.86 5.49 -17.18
C PRO A 319 -8.67 4.34 -16.18
N TYR A 320 -9.52 4.29 -15.15
CA TYR A 320 -9.56 3.18 -14.21
C TYR A 320 -10.23 1.94 -14.85
N THR A 321 -9.52 0.82 -14.86
CA THR A 321 -9.93 -0.48 -15.43
C THR A 321 -9.58 -1.65 -14.50
N SER A 322 -8.67 -2.55 -14.89
CA SER A 322 -8.07 -3.62 -14.08
C SER A 322 -6.57 -3.77 -14.33
N TYR A 323 -5.95 -2.78 -14.96
CA TYR A 323 -4.57 -2.81 -15.44
C TYR A 323 -3.56 -3.08 -14.32
N VAL A 324 -3.73 -2.46 -13.15
CA VAL A 324 -2.77 -2.58 -12.05
C VAL A 324 -2.76 -4.01 -11.51
N MET A 325 -3.92 -4.62 -11.28
CA MET A 325 -3.98 -6.00 -10.79
C MET A 325 -3.36 -6.97 -11.81
N GLU A 326 -3.62 -6.79 -13.10
CA GLU A 326 -3.05 -7.64 -14.16
C GLU A 326 -1.51 -7.57 -14.17
N ASN A 327 -0.94 -6.42 -13.84
CA ASN A 327 0.49 -6.13 -13.95
C ASN A 327 1.23 -6.07 -12.60
N VAL A 328 0.58 -6.42 -11.49
CA VAL A 328 1.18 -6.33 -10.14
C VAL A 328 2.41 -7.23 -10.00
N LEU A 329 3.35 -6.86 -9.15
CA LEU A 329 4.58 -7.64 -8.95
C LEU A 329 4.48 -8.47 -7.66
N PHE A 330 4.88 -9.74 -7.71
CA PHE A 330 4.99 -10.59 -6.52
C PHE A 330 6.42 -10.66 -6.02
N LYS A 331 6.59 -10.74 -4.70
CA LYS A 331 7.89 -11.00 -4.08
C LYS A 331 8.02 -12.47 -3.73
N LEU A 332 9.10 -13.08 -4.21
CA LEU A 332 9.46 -14.47 -3.90
C LEU A 332 10.68 -14.57 -2.96
N VAL A 333 11.34 -13.44 -2.72
CA VAL A 333 12.33 -13.25 -1.64
C VAL A 333 11.93 -12.03 -0.78
N PRO A 334 12.26 -12.01 0.52
CA PRO A 334 11.86 -10.98 1.50
C PRO A 334 12.70 -9.70 1.36
N ALA A 335 12.79 -9.13 0.17
CA ALA A 335 13.64 -7.97 -0.11
C ALA A 335 12.82 -6.74 -0.50
N GLU A 336 13.31 -5.54 -0.18
CA GLU A 336 12.83 -4.32 -0.82
C GLU A 336 12.92 -4.50 -2.34
N PHE A 337 11.90 -4.05 -3.08
CA PHE A 337 11.69 -4.51 -4.44
C PHE A 337 12.85 -4.15 -5.38
N HIS A 338 13.48 -2.98 -5.19
CA HIS A 338 14.60 -2.54 -6.01
C HIS A 338 15.84 -3.45 -5.88
N ALA A 339 15.92 -4.30 -4.84
CA ALA A 339 16.97 -5.28 -4.64
C ALA A 339 16.63 -6.70 -5.09
N GLN A 340 15.38 -7.02 -5.47
CA GLN A 340 14.97 -8.41 -5.78
C GLN A 340 15.91 -9.09 -6.77
N THR A 341 16.30 -8.35 -7.81
CA THR A 341 17.09 -8.84 -8.94
C THR A 341 18.58 -8.90 -8.59
N ALA A 342 19.03 -8.05 -7.65
CA ALA A 342 20.36 -8.16 -7.06
C ALA A 342 20.46 -9.40 -6.15
N VAL A 343 19.39 -9.76 -5.43
CA VAL A 343 19.32 -10.98 -4.61
C VAL A 343 19.34 -12.22 -5.50
N GLU A 344 18.55 -12.24 -6.58
CA GLU A 344 18.58 -13.33 -7.57
C GLU A 344 19.99 -13.52 -8.15
N ALA A 345 20.64 -12.42 -8.54
CA ALA A 345 22.02 -12.45 -9.03
C ALA A 345 23.01 -12.96 -7.97
N ALA A 346 22.85 -12.56 -6.71
CA ALA A 346 23.68 -13.01 -5.60
C ALA A 346 23.54 -14.50 -5.31
N ILE A 347 22.32 -15.06 -5.38
CA ILE A 347 22.07 -16.50 -5.24
C ILE A 347 22.74 -17.29 -6.36
N GLU A 348 22.68 -16.79 -7.60
CA GLU A 348 23.36 -17.45 -8.72
C GLU A 348 24.89 -17.38 -8.60
N LEU A 349 25.41 -16.23 -8.20
CA LEU A 349 26.84 -16.05 -7.92
C LEU A 349 27.32 -16.96 -6.78
N HIS A 350 26.49 -17.23 -5.78
CA HIS A 350 26.80 -18.20 -4.73
C HIS A 350 27.02 -19.61 -5.31
N ARG A 351 26.11 -20.11 -6.17
CA ARG A 351 26.29 -21.41 -6.85
C ARG A 351 27.55 -21.45 -7.73
N GLN A 352 27.84 -20.32 -8.37
CA GLN A 352 29.05 -20.15 -9.17
C GLN A 352 30.34 -20.18 -8.34
N LEU A 353 30.33 -19.64 -7.12
CA LEU A 353 31.44 -19.78 -6.17
C LEU A 353 31.60 -21.24 -5.72
N GLU A 354 30.51 -21.89 -5.32
CA GLU A 354 30.53 -23.29 -4.86
C GLU A 354 31.07 -24.24 -5.93
N SER A 355 30.61 -24.11 -7.19
CA SER A 355 31.09 -24.95 -8.31
C SER A 355 32.57 -24.76 -8.62
N ARG A 356 33.18 -23.66 -8.16
CA ARG A 356 34.62 -23.37 -8.26
C ARG A 356 35.39 -23.71 -6.98
N GLY A 357 34.73 -24.28 -5.97
CA GLY A 357 35.32 -24.56 -4.66
C GLY A 357 35.70 -23.30 -3.88
N LYS A 358 35.02 -22.18 -4.13
CA LYS A 358 35.23 -20.87 -3.50
C LYS A 358 34.07 -20.54 -2.56
N THR A 359 34.29 -19.60 -1.64
CA THR A 359 33.31 -19.12 -0.66
C THR A 359 33.23 -17.60 -0.68
N SER A 360 32.37 -17.00 0.16
CA SER A 360 32.32 -15.54 0.36
C SER A 360 33.65 -14.93 0.82
N ASP A 361 34.51 -15.74 1.45
CA ASP A 361 35.80 -15.30 1.99
C ASP A 361 36.83 -15.04 0.87
N ASP A 362 36.62 -15.65 -0.29
CA ASP A 362 37.45 -15.46 -1.49
C ASP A 362 37.15 -14.17 -2.25
N ILE A 363 36.10 -13.44 -1.88
CA ILE A 363 35.68 -12.22 -2.57
C ILE A 363 36.59 -11.05 -2.18
N GLN A 364 37.20 -10.37 -3.14
CA GLN A 364 37.95 -9.13 -2.93
C GLN A 364 37.07 -7.88 -2.98
N SER A 365 36.14 -7.81 -3.94
CA SER A 365 35.19 -6.71 -4.06
C SER A 365 33.90 -7.12 -4.76
N ILE A 366 32.82 -6.42 -4.43
CA ILE A 366 31.50 -6.60 -5.04
C ILE A 366 31.12 -5.29 -5.73
N ARG A 367 30.69 -5.35 -6.99
CA ARG A 367 30.12 -4.21 -7.69
C ARG A 367 28.67 -4.48 -8.04
N ILE A 368 27.80 -3.53 -7.70
CA ILE A 368 26.37 -3.54 -8.00
C ILE A 368 26.07 -2.35 -8.89
N ARG A 369 25.71 -2.61 -10.15
CA ARG A 369 25.14 -1.61 -11.05
C ARG A 369 23.63 -1.66 -10.96
N THR A 370 22.97 -0.53 -10.73
CA THR A 370 21.54 -0.47 -10.40
C THR A 370 20.88 0.82 -10.91
N GLN A 371 19.56 0.95 -10.77
CA GLN A 371 18.79 2.15 -11.08
C GLN A 371 18.89 3.24 -9.99
N GLU A 372 18.72 4.51 -10.35
CA GLU A 372 18.75 5.68 -9.43
C GLU A 372 17.85 5.50 -8.20
N ALA A 373 16.68 4.91 -8.40
CA ALA A 373 15.74 4.65 -7.32
C ALA A 373 16.35 3.74 -6.24
N ALA A 374 17.07 2.66 -6.62
CA ALA A 374 17.72 1.77 -5.66
C ALA A 374 18.81 2.51 -4.87
N ILE A 375 19.60 3.35 -5.52
CA ILE A 375 20.63 4.16 -4.86
C ILE A 375 20.00 5.09 -3.82
N ARG A 376 18.93 5.79 -4.19
CA ARG A 376 18.24 6.75 -3.32
C ARG A 376 17.59 6.10 -2.10
N ILE A 377 17.07 4.88 -2.23
CA ILE A 377 16.24 4.25 -1.20
C ILE A 377 17.02 3.29 -0.32
N ILE A 378 17.83 2.42 -0.94
CA ILE A 378 18.36 1.22 -0.31
C ILE A 378 19.87 1.08 -0.38
N SER A 379 20.61 2.05 -0.94
CA SER A 379 22.07 2.07 -0.81
C SER A 379 22.45 2.71 0.54
N LYS A 380 22.93 1.89 1.49
CA LYS A 380 23.26 2.35 2.85
C LYS A 380 24.68 1.94 3.24
N GLN A 381 25.39 2.86 3.90
CA GLN A 381 26.74 2.65 4.43
C GLN A 381 26.74 2.72 5.96
N GLY A 382 27.75 2.13 6.59
CA GLY A 382 27.90 2.11 8.05
C GLY A 382 27.04 1.07 8.77
N PRO A 383 26.94 1.13 10.11
CA PRO A 383 26.17 0.16 10.90
C PRO A 383 24.67 0.16 10.57
N LEU A 384 24.04 -1.01 10.61
CA LEU A 384 22.59 -1.19 10.45
C LEU A 384 21.99 -1.61 11.79
N ASN A 385 21.01 -0.87 12.30
CA ASN A 385 20.65 -0.93 13.72
C ASN A 385 19.43 -1.80 14.02
N ASN A 386 18.65 -2.15 13.01
CA ASN A 386 17.40 -2.89 13.19
C ASN A 386 17.01 -3.65 11.91
N TYR A 387 15.95 -4.47 12.00
CA TYR A 387 15.39 -5.22 10.87
C TYR A 387 15.11 -4.33 9.65
N ALA A 388 14.48 -3.17 9.88
CA ALA A 388 14.10 -2.24 8.81
C ALA A 388 15.30 -1.55 8.16
N ASP A 389 16.43 -1.43 8.86
CA ASP A 389 17.66 -0.94 8.25
C ASP A 389 18.20 -1.96 7.25
N ARG A 390 18.15 -3.25 7.59
CA ARG A 390 18.74 -4.37 6.84
C ARG A 390 17.93 -4.75 5.62
N ASP A 391 16.60 -4.86 5.76
CA ASP A 391 15.72 -5.16 4.62
C ASP A 391 15.61 -4.00 3.61
N HIS A 392 16.15 -2.82 3.94
CA HIS A 392 16.32 -1.64 3.06
C HIS A 392 17.81 -1.32 2.84
N CYS A 393 18.70 -2.32 2.80
CA CYS A 393 20.10 -2.15 2.44
C CYS A 393 20.47 -3.15 1.33
N ILE A 394 20.65 -2.68 0.09
CA ILE A 394 21.02 -3.54 -1.04
C ILE A 394 22.34 -4.26 -0.80
N GLN A 395 23.29 -3.61 -0.11
CA GLN A 395 24.55 -4.24 0.28
C GLN A 395 24.34 -5.42 1.22
N TYR A 396 23.40 -5.32 2.18
CA TYR A 396 23.05 -6.42 3.09
C TYR A 396 22.33 -7.54 2.35
N MET A 397 21.32 -7.16 1.54
CA MET A 397 20.52 -8.10 0.76
C MET A 397 21.33 -8.85 -0.31
N VAL A 398 22.48 -8.34 -0.74
CA VAL A 398 23.43 -9.06 -1.62
C VAL A 398 24.46 -9.86 -0.80
N ALA A 399 24.92 -9.36 0.33
CA ALA A 399 25.91 -10.04 1.17
C ALA A 399 25.39 -11.38 1.72
N VAL A 400 24.16 -11.42 2.25
CA VAL A 400 23.60 -12.63 2.86
C VAL A 400 23.45 -13.79 1.86
N PRO A 401 22.85 -13.62 0.66
CA PRO A 401 22.78 -14.70 -0.31
C PRO A 401 24.15 -15.14 -0.85
N LEU A 402 25.14 -14.24 -0.96
CA LEU A 402 26.49 -14.65 -1.33
C LEU A 402 27.12 -15.60 -0.28
N ILE A 403 26.76 -15.43 1.00
CA ILE A 403 27.22 -16.27 2.10
C ILE A 403 26.45 -17.59 2.17
N LYS A 404 25.11 -17.55 2.08
CA LYS A 404 24.20 -18.65 2.44
C LYS A 404 23.55 -19.35 1.24
N GLY A 405 23.48 -18.69 0.10
CA GLY A 405 22.70 -19.14 -1.06
C GLY A 405 21.19 -18.92 -0.95
N SER A 406 20.71 -18.23 0.11
CA SER A 406 19.29 -17.88 0.29
C SER A 406 19.13 -16.56 1.06
N LEU A 407 17.90 -16.03 1.06
CA LEU A 407 17.49 -14.88 1.86
C LEU A 407 16.10 -15.12 2.46
N ASP A 408 16.02 -15.16 3.78
CA ASP A 408 14.81 -15.43 4.56
C ASP A 408 14.51 -14.26 5.52
N PRO A 409 13.24 -14.06 5.94
CA PRO A 409 12.90 -13.00 6.91
C PRO A 409 13.73 -13.04 8.20
N SER A 410 14.09 -14.24 8.68
CA SER A 410 14.94 -14.42 9.86
C SER A 410 16.34 -13.84 9.70
N ASP A 411 16.84 -13.71 8.46
CA ASP A 411 18.19 -13.24 8.18
C ASP A 411 18.37 -11.73 8.45
N TYR A 412 17.29 -11.00 8.74
CA TYR A 412 17.34 -9.59 9.15
C TYR A 412 17.27 -9.38 10.67
N THR A 413 17.16 -10.45 11.46
CA THR A 413 17.20 -10.37 12.92
C THR A 413 18.58 -9.95 13.42
N ASP A 414 18.66 -9.42 14.65
CA ASP A 414 19.96 -9.04 15.25
C ASP A 414 20.88 -10.26 15.41
N GLU A 415 20.31 -11.44 15.68
CA GLU A 415 21.04 -12.71 15.77
C GLU A 415 21.69 -13.07 14.43
N ALA A 416 20.93 -13.08 13.34
CA ALA A 416 21.48 -13.37 12.01
C ALA A 416 22.49 -12.31 11.54
N ALA A 417 22.22 -11.03 11.84
CA ALA A 417 23.10 -9.92 11.48
C ALA A 417 24.42 -9.89 12.27
N SER A 418 24.58 -10.74 13.29
CA SER A 418 25.81 -10.85 14.07
C SER A 418 26.94 -11.60 13.35
N ASP A 419 26.66 -12.24 12.20
CA ASP A 419 27.69 -12.88 11.37
C ASP A 419 28.67 -11.83 10.82
N PRO A 420 29.95 -11.85 11.24
CA PRO A 420 30.93 -10.82 10.87
C PRO A 420 31.23 -10.79 9.37
N ARG A 421 30.94 -11.88 8.63
CA ARG A 421 31.13 -11.93 7.17
C ARG A 421 30.22 -10.94 6.46
N ILE A 422 29.02 -10.66 6.99
CA ILE A 422 28.05 -9.76 6.36
C ILE A 422 28.63 -8.35 6.27
N ASP A 423 29.08 -7.79 7.39
CA ASP A 423 29.63 -6.43 7.40
C ASP A 423 30.97 -6.35 6.66
N ALA A 424 31.78 -7.41 6.69
CA ALA A 424 32.99 -7.51 5.90
C ALA A 424 32.72 -7.49 4.38
N LEU A 425 31.67 -8.18 3.91
CA LEU A 425 31.22 -8.09 2.51
C LEU A 425 30.69 -6.70 2.18
N ARG A 426 29.83 -6.14 3.04
CA ARG A 426 29.23 -4.81 2.82
C ARG A 426 30.30 -3.72 2.68
N ALA A 427 31.36 -3.77 3.47
CA ALA A 427 32.45 -2.79 3.43
C ALA A 427 33.23 -2.77 2.10
N LYS A 428 33.16 -3.84 1.31
CA LYS A 428 33.77 -3.96 -0.03
C LYS A 428 32.74 -4.00 -1.17
N THR A 429 31.51 -3.59 -0.90
CA THR A 429 30.43 -3.49 -1.89
C THR A 429 30.27 -2.05 -2.39
N PHE A 430 30.43 -1.88 -3.70
CA PHE A 430 30.28 -0.60 -4.39
C PHE A 430 28.98 -0.61 -5.19
N VAL A 431 28.15 0.43 -5.01
CA VAL A 431 26.86 0.58 -5.71
C VAL A 431 26.95 1.80 -6.62
N GLU A 432 26.69 1.61 -7.91
CA GLU A 432 26.75 2.67 -8.92
C GLU A 432 25.52 2.66 -9.82
N GLU A 433 25.19 3.82 -10.40
CA GLU A 433 24.05 3.95 -11.31
C GLU A 433 24.43 3.41 -12.69
N GLU A 434 23.54 2.61 -13.29
CA GLU A 434 23.52 2.30 -14.71
C GLU A 434 22.41 3.13 -15.37
N PRO A 435 22.74 4.19 -16.16
CA PRO A 435 21.76 5.11 -16.71
C PRO A 435 20.65 4.42 -17.52
N ARG A 436 20.98 3.31 -18.20
CA ARG A 436 19.98 2.51 -18.91
C ARG A 436 18.94 1.92 -17.95
N TYR A 437 19.34 1.38 -16.80
CA TYR A 437 18.40 0.82 -15.82
C TYR A 437 17.46 1.89 -15.27
N THR A 438 17.98 3.10 -15.02
CA THR A 438 17.15 4.24 -14.63
C THR A 438 16.13 4.61 -15.71
N GLN A 439 16.54 4.66 -16.98
CA GLN A 439 15.62 4.94 -18.08
C GLN A 439 14.52 3.88 -18.20
N GLU A 440 14.90 2.60 -18.25
CA GLU A 440 13.99 1.47 -18.44
C GLU A 440 13.07 1.23 -17.22
N TYR A 441 13.42 1.74 -16.04
CA TYR A 441 12.58 1.77 -14.85
C TYR A 441 11.35 2.68 -15.03
N TYR A 442 11.49 3.82 -15.72
CA TYR A 442 10.38 4.77 -15.94
C TYR A 442 9.59 4.53 -17.23
N GLU A 443 10.10 3.72 -18.16
CA GLU A 443 9.41 3.35 -19.41
C GLU A 443 8.20 2.46 -19.11
N SER A 444 6.99 2.93 -19.46
CA SER A 444 5.72 2.33 -19.03
C SER A 444 5.44 0.94 -19.61
N ASP A 445 6.07 0.59 -20.73
CA ASP A 445 6.02 -0.71 -21.41
C ASP A 445 7.06 -1.72 -20.87
N LYS A 446 8.01 -1.26 -20.07
CA LYS A 446 9.08 -2.07 -19.46
C LYS A 446 8.97 -2.17 -17.94
N ARG A 447 9.02 -1.03 -17.24
CA ARG A 447 9.07 -0.92 -15.78
C ARG A 447 10.14 -1.85 -15.17
N SER A 448 11.35 -1.80 -15.74
CA SER A 448 12.43 -2.71 -15.37
C SER A 448 13.03 -2.37 -14.00
N ILE A 449 13.72 -3.33 -13.38
CA ILE A 449 14.30 -3.21 -12.04
C ILE A 449 15.72 -3.81 -12.11
N GLY A 450 16.50 -3.29 -13.05
CA GLY A 450 17.76 -3.91 -13.47
C GLY A 450 18.83 -3.85 -12.39
N ASN A 451 19.44 -4.99 -12.07
CA ASN A 451 20.67 -5.02 -11.29
C ASN A 451 21.70 -5.93 -11.98
N ALA A 452 22.96 -5.52 -11.94
CA ALA A 452 24.07 -6.38 -12.29
C ALA A 452 25.05 -6.48 -11.13
N VAL A 453 25.32 -7.71 -10.70
CA VAL A 453 26.27 -8.00 -9.61
C VAL A 453 27.49 -8.68 -10.21
N SER A 454 28.68 -8.16 -9.91
CA SER A 454 29.96 -8.76 -10.29
C SER A 454 30.89 -8.89 -9.11
N LEU A 455 31.74 -9.91 -9.16
CA LEU A 455 32.68 -10.27 -8.10
C LEU A 455 34.11 -10.26 -8.66
N VAL A 456 35.01 -9.59 -7.93
CA VAL A 456 36.46 -9.78 -8.08
C VAL A 456 36.92 -10.64 -6.92
N LEU A 457 37.68 -11.70 -7.19
CA LEU A 457 38.21 -12.62 -6.17
C LEU A 457 39.62 -12.20 -5.71
N ASN A 458 40.04 -12.71 -4.55
CA ASN A 458 41.34 -12.41 -3.94
C ASN A 458 42.55 -12.84 -4.79
N ASP A 459 42.36 -13.80 -5.70
CA ASP A 459 43.38 -14.23 -6.67
C ASP A 459 43.43 -13.36 -7.94
N GLY A 460 42.62 -12.30 -7.99
CA GLY A 460 42.51 -11.36 -9.10
C GLY A 460 41.62 -11.84 -10.25
N SER A 461 41.06 -13.06 -10.17
CA SER A 461 40.07 -13.52 -11.15
C SER A 461 38.72 -12.83 -10.95
N GLU A 462 37.97 -12.69 -12.03
CA GLU A 462 36.62 -12.14 -12.03
C GLU A 462 35.59 -13.23 -12.37
N ILE A 463 34.44 -13.19 -11.69
CA ILE A 463 33.28 -13.99 -12.08
C ILE A 463 32.42 -13.13 -13.02
N GLU A 464 31.98 -13.70 -14.14
CA GLU A 464 31.15 -13.01 -15.11
C GLU A 464 29.95 -12.33 -14.43
N PRO A 465 29.67 -11.05 -14.75
CA PRO A 465 28.55 -10.34 -14.13
C PRO A 465 27.23 -11.07 -14.38
N VAL A 466 26.50 -11.34 -13.31
CA VAL A 466 25.10 -11.76 -13.42
C VAL A 466 24.27 -10.49 -13.53
N ALA A 467 23.97 -10.10 -14.76
CA ALA A 467 23.14 -8.94 -15.10
C ALA A 467 21.71 -9.41 -15.37
N LEU A 468 20.80 -9.01 -14.49
CA LEU A 468 19.38 -9.25 -14.64
C LEU A 468 18.74 -7.92 -14.99
N ASP A 469 18.63 -7.66 -16.30
CA ASP A 469 18.00 -6.46 -16.85
C ASP A 469 17.02 -6.78 -17.97
N TYR A 470 15.81 -6.26 -17.80
CA TYR A 470 14.60 -6.92 -18.27
C TYR A 470 14.17 -6.56 -19.70
N VAL A 471 15.14 -6.38 -20.60
CA VAL A 471 14.87 -5.93 -21.98
C VAL A 471 15.56 -6.74 -23.08
N ARG A 472 16.72 -7.38 -22.84
CA ARG A 472 17.37 -8.20 -23.87
C ARG A 472 17.22 -9.69 -23.57
N TRP A 473 16.37 -10.37 -24.38
CA TRP A 473 16.41 -11.83 -24.64
C TRP A 473 15.82 -12.76 -23.55
N PRO A 474 15.28 -13.95 -23.92
CA PRO A 474 13.83 -14.28 -23.98
C PRO A 474 13.07 -14.14 -22.62
N THR A 475 11.80 -14.57 -22.57
CA THR A 475 10.82 -14.43 -21.45
C THR A 475 11.32 -14.69 -20.02
N ASP A 476 12.42 -15.42 -19.87
CA ASP A 476 12.88 -16.00 -18.62
C ASP A 476 13.75 -15.03 -17.81
N ALA A 477 14.09 -13.87 -18.38
CA ALA A 477 14.97 -12.90 -17.76
C ALA A 477 14.28 -11.94 -16.79
N GLN A 478 12.93 -11.82 -16.71
CA GLN A 478 12.20 -10.90 -15.80
C GLN A 478 12.27 -11.34 -14.32
N PRO A 479 12.05 -10.48 -13.28
CA PRO A 479 11.98 -10.99 -11.92
C PRO A 479 10.85 -11.99 -11.90
N VAL A 480 11.07 -13.13 -11.25
CA VAL A 480 10.14 -14.25 -11.38
C VAL A 480 8.70 -13.84 -11.02
N GLY A 481 8.52 -12.90 -10.10
CA GLY A 481 7.23 -12.31 -9.72
C GLY A 481 6.54 -11.37 -10.72
N HIS A 482 7.11 -11.10 -11.90
CA HIS A 482 6.55 -10.18 -12.90
C HIS A 482 5.38 -10.80 -13.70
N ALA A 483 4.51 -9.94 -14.23
CA ALA A 483 3.30 -10.34 -14.95
C ALA A 483 3.51 -11.23 -16.19
N ARG A 484 4.66 -11.14 -16.86
CA ARG A 484 4.95 -12.01 -18.02
C ARG A 484 5.45 -13.41 -17.64
N ARG A 485 5.82 -13.65 -16.37
CA ARG A 485 6.28 -14.96 -15.86
C ARG A 485 5.27 -15.64 -14.94
N ARG A 486 3.99 -15.26 -15.00
CA ARG A 486 2.93 -15.76 -14.10
C ARG A 486 2.83 -17.29 -14.01
N GLN A 487 3.10 -18.01 -15.11
CA GLN A 487 3.09 -19.47 -15.10
C GLN A 487 4.16 -20.06 -14.15
N GLU A 488 5.31 -19.41 -14.04
CA GLU A 488 6.39 -19.79 -13.12
C GLU A 488 6.13 -19.30 -11.68
N VAL A 489 5.38 -18.20 -11.52
CA VAL A 489 5.03 -17.63 -10.21
C VAL A 489 4.12 -18.55 -9.40
N VAL A 490 3.10 -19.16 -10.02
CA VAL A 490 2.09 -19.95 -9.31
C VAL A 490 2.69 -21.05 -8.41
N PRO A 491 3.56 -21.95 -8.92
CA PRO A 491 4.16 -22.98 -8.06
C PRO A 491 5.06 -22.39 -6.96
N LEU A 492 5.67 -21.23 -7.20
CA LEU A 492 6.53 -20.56 -6.21
C LEU A 492 5.72 -19.87 -5.09
N ILE A 493 4.58 -19.25 -5.43
CA ILE A 493 3.62 -18.76 -4.42
C ILE A 493 3.07 -19.94 -3.62
N GLN A 494 2.78 -21.07 -4.26
CA GLN A 494 2.32 -22.27 -3.55
C GLN A 494 3.38 -22.77 -2.55
N GLN A 495 4.65 -22.83 -2.94
CA GLN A 495 5.75 -23.19 -2.04
C GLN A 495 5.92 -22.19 -0.90
N LYS A 496 5.89 -20.88 -1.20
CA LYS A 496 5.93 -19.80 -0.22
C LYS A 496 4.79 -19.93 0.80
N LEU A 497 3.55 -20.07 0.32
CA LEU A 497 2.38 -20.22 1.17
C LEU A 497 2.47 -21.48 2.02
N ALA A 498 2.87 -22.61 1.45
CA ALA A 498 3.04 -23.86 2.19
C ALA A 498 4.05 -23.71 3.34
N LYS A 499 5.18 -23.03 3.10
CA LYS A 499 6.18 -22.71 4.13
C LYS A 499 5.59 -21.81 5.22
N HIS A 500 4.85 -20.77 4.84
CA HIS A 500 4.30 -19.80 5.79
C HIS A 500 3.20 -20.41 6.69
N LEU A 501 2.45 -21.38 6.17
CA LEU A 501 1.44 -22.13 6.92
C LEU A 501 2.03 -23.21 7.84
N ASP A 502 3.33 -23.49 7.77
CA ASP A 502 3.93 -24.59 8.52
C ASP A 502 3.83 -24.38 10.04
N GLY A 503 3.41 -25.40 10.77
CA GLY A 503 3.22 -25.33 12.22
C GLY A 503 2.01 -24.51 12.73
N TYR A 504 1.22 -23.85 11.86
CA TYR A 504 0.01 -23.13 12.30
C TYR A 504 -1.26 -23.97 12.27
N PHE A 505 -1.39 -24.86 11.29
CA PHE A 505 -2.64 -25.61 11.05
C PHE A 505 -2.38 -27.10 10.82
N THR A 506 -3.44 -27.91 10.97
CA THR A 506 -3.42 -29.34 10.60
C THR A 506 -3.11 -29.53 9.11
N ALA A 507 -2.56 -30.69 8.73
CA ALA A 507 -2.25 -30.99 7.33
C ALA A 507 -3.48 -30.82 6.42
N GLU A 508 -4.64 -31.32 6.83
CA GLU A 508 -5.91 -31.19 6.10
C GLU A 508 -6.28 -29.73 5.83
N ARG A 509 -6.22 -28.86 6.85
CA ARG A 509 -6.54 -27.43 6.70
C ARG A 509 -5.52 -26.73 5.80
N ARG A 510 -4.24 -27.07 5.89
CA ARG A 510 -3.20 -26.53 4.99
C ARG A 510 -3.45 -26.93 3.54
N TYR A 511 -3.76 -28.20 3.26
CA TYR A 511 -4.09 -28.64 1.90
C TYR A 511 -5.31 -27.89 1.37
N LYS A 512 -6.37 -27.76 2.18
CA LYS A 512 -7.56 -26.99 1.79
C LYS A 512 -7.23 -25.55 1.42
N ILE A 513 -6.36 -24.86 2.16
CA ILE A 513 -5.93 -23.49 1.83
C ILE A 513 -5.09 -23.47 0.55
N LEU A 514 -4.16 -24.42 0.39
CA LEU A 514 -3.27 -24.48 -0.77
C LEU A 514 -4.05 -24.78 -2.07
N ASP A 515 -5.06 -25.64 -2.03
CA ASP A 515 -5.88 -25.99 -3.20
C ASP A 515 -6.62 -24.77 -3.77
N LEU A 516 -6.96 -23.78 -2.93
CA LEU A 516 -7.60 -22.53 -3.37
C LEU A 516 -6.70 -21.67 -4.26
N LEU A 517 -5.38 -21.92 -4.34
CA LEU A 517 -4.51 -21.24 -5.30
C LEU A 517 -4.85 -21.61 -6.75
N THR A 518 -5.32 -22.83 -6.98
CA THR A 518 -5.65 -23.36 -8.31
C THR A 518 -7.14 -23.52 -8.53
N ASP A 519 -7.94 -23.69 -7.48
CA ASP A 519 -9.40 -23.82 -7.56
C ASP A 519 -10.11 -22.46 -7.41
N HIS A 520 -10.24 -21.77 -8.55
CA HIS A 520 -10.87 -20.45 -8.58
C HIS A 520 -12.36 -20.50 -8.24
N GLU A 521 -13.10 -21.47 -8.81
CA GLU A 521 -14.56 -21.54 -8.70
C GLU A 521 -15.00 -21.80 -7.27
N THR A 522 -14.31 -22.73 -6.58
CA THR A 522 -14.54 -22.96 -5.16
C THR A 522 -14.26 -21.68 -4.39
N LEU A 523 -13.09 -21.05 -4.59
CA LEU A 523 -12.73 -19.86 -3.83
C LEU A 523 -13.76 -18.74 -3.97
N VAL A 524 -14.12 -18.34 -5.20
CA VAL A 524 -14.97 -17.15 -5.41
C VAL A 524 -16.39 -17.33 -4.91
N SER A 525 -16.88 -18.57 -4.84
CA SER A 525 -18.21 -18.90 -4.32
C SER A 525 -18.25 -19.04 -2.80
N MET A 526 -17.11 -19.07 -2.10
CA MET A 526 -17.07 -19.12 -0.64
C MET A 526 -17.64 -17.85 -0.02
N ASP A 527 -18.46 -18.05 1.02
CA ASP A 527 -18.84 -16.97 1.93
C ASP A 527 -17.60 -16.45 2.67
N VAL A 528 -17.49 -15.12 2.83
CA VAL A 528 -16.32 -14.51 3.47
C VAL A 528 -16.07 -15.06 4.88
N PRO A 529 -17.06 -15.24 5.78
CA PRO A 529 -16.80 -15.80 7.11
C PRO A 529 -16.23 -17.22 7.05
N ALA A 530 -16.74 -18.06 6.14
CA ALA A 530 -16.26 -19.43 5.97
C ALA A 530 -14.81 -19.47 5.45
N PHE A 531 -14.45 -18.53 4.57
CA PHE A 531 -13.07 -18.36 4.14
C PHE A 531 -12.18 -17.87 5.29
N MET A 532 -12.59 -16.83 6.02
CA MET A 532 -11.82 -16.28 7.14
C MET A 532 -11.60 -17.31 8.26
N ASP A 533 -12.60 -18.14 8.53
CA ASP A 533 -12.52 -19.22 9.53
C ASP A 533 -11.51 -20.32 9.16
N LEU A 534 -11.09 -20.44 7.89
CA LEU A 534 -9.97 -21.32 7.51
C LEU A 534 -8.63 -20.85 8.09
N TRP A 535 -8.50 -19.57 8.41
CA TRP A 535 -7.26 -18.97 8.87
C TRP A 535 -7.19 -18.79 10.39
N ILE A 536 -8.19 -19.26 11.14
CA ILE A 536 -8.23 -19.14 12.60
C ILE A 536 -7.65 -20.44 13.20
N PRO A 537 -6.79 -20.36 14.24
CA PRO A 537 -6.16 -21.53 14.86
C PRO A 537 -7.18 -22.54 15.40
#